data_AF-A0A502BZD4-F1
#
_entry.id   AF-A0A502BZD4-F1
#
_cell.length_a   1.000
_cell.length_b   1.000
_cell.length_c   1.000
_cell.angle_alpha   90.00
_cell.angle_beta   90.00
_cell.angle_gamma   90.00
#
_symmetry.space_group_name_H-M   'P 1'
#
loop_
_entity.id
_entity.type
_entity.pdbx_description
1 polymer ?
#
loop_
_entity_poly.entity_id
_entity_poly.type
_entity_poly.pdbx_seq_one_letter_code
_entity_poly.pdbx_strand_id
1 'polypeptide(L)'
;MATTDTDLYRSVMGNDFKGIKVGVYPGDGVLDPRWQATTYFSKKLNRNVTSNADVNVVMGGTNGPEVETGGCTSLHNVPGWFPTREFWIPNGTEYSDEIFIRKDGKQRSSPSNPNLKGYHYQLEPRTRMTVAAFKGALDNMARAAVVQQCKSAKV
;
A
#
# COMPACT_ATOMS: atom_id res chain seq x y z
N MET A 1 -16.16 -8.15 8.69
CA MET A 1 -14.88 -7.65 8.17
C MET A 1 -14.35 -8.67 7.18
N ALA A 2 -14.05 -8.23 5.96
CA ALA A 2 -13.42 -9.05 4.94
C ALA A 2 -11.97 -9.41 5.31
N THR A 3 -11.42 -10.45 4.67
CA THR A 3 -10.02 -10.89 4.86
C THR A 3 -9.29 -11.00 3.54
N THR A 4 -7.99 -10.74 3.52
CA THR A 4 -7.14 -11.00 2.35
C THR A 4 -7.18 -12.49 2.00
N ASP A 5 -7.08 -12.81 0.70
CA ASP A 5 -7.08 -14.18 0.15
C ASP A 5 -5.67 -14.66 -0.26
N THR A 6 -4.68 -13.78 -0.17
CA THR A 6 -3.29 -14.02 -0.54
C THR A 6 -2.36 -13.15 0.29
N ASP A 7 -1.08 -13.50 0.30
CA ASP A 7 -0.05 -12.63 0.86
C ASP A 7 0.14 -11.41 -0.04
N LEU A 8 0.23 -10.24 0.58
CA LEU A 8 0.50 -8.98 -0.12
C LEU A 8 1.72 -8.31 0.48
N TYR A 9 2.51 -7.64 -0.36
CA TYR A 9 3.75 -7.01 0.01
C TYR A 9 3.71 -5.55 -0.45
N ARG A 10 3.77 -4.64 0.52
CA ARG A 10 3.88 -3.19 0.30
C ARG A 10 5.35 -2.81 0.30
N SER A 11 5.89 -2.49 -0.87
CA SER A 11 7.22 -1.89 -0.95
C SER A 11 7.19 -0.46 -0.41
N VAL A 12 8.02 -0.19 0.58
CA VAL A 12 8.10 1.11 1.25
C VAL A 12 9.35 1.83 0.78
N MET A 13 9.17 3.03 0.23
CA MET A 13 10.25 3.88 -0.29
C MET A 13 10.62 4.97 0.71
N GLY A 14 11.77 5.61 0.53
CA GLY A 14 12.21 6.70 1.40
C GLY A 14 12.68 6.24 2.78
N ASN A 15 12.78 7.17 3.72
CA ASN A 15 13.38 6.95 5.05
C ASN A 15 12.37 6.94 6.20
N ASP A 16 11.07 6.99 5.89
CA ASP A 16 10.03 7.18 6.91
C ASP A 16 9.82 5.93 7.77
N PHE A 17 10.07 4.74 7.20
CA PHE A 17 9.99 3.46 7.89
C PHE A 17 11.34 2.74 7.85
N LYS A 18 12.30 3.19 8.68
CA LYS A 18 13.70 2.71 8.64
C LYS A 18 13.87 1.23 8.98
N GLY A 19 12.94 0.63 9.71
CA GLY A 19 12.97 -0.79 10.07
C GLY A 19 11.58 -1.40 10.07
N ILE A 20 11.24 -2.11 8.99
CA ILE A 20 10.05 -2.95 8.95
C ILE A 20 10.46 -4.34 9.43
N LYS A 21 9.84 -4.80 10.52
CA LYS A 21 10.11 -6.11 11.13
C LYS A 21 8.80 -6.87 11.23
N VAL A 22 8.84 -8.16 10.93
CA VAL A 22 7.69 -9.06 11.10
C VAL A 22 7.26 -9.07 12.57
N GLY A 23 5.96 -8.92 12.81
CA GLY A 23 5.36 -8.88 14.15
C GLY A 23 5.50 -7.54 14.88
N VAL A 24 6.08 -6.51 14.25
CA VAL A 24 6.24 -5.19 14.86
C VAL A 24 5.54 -4.13 14.00
N TYR A 25 4.66 -3.34 14.62
CA TYR A 25 3.97 -2.26 13.93
C TYR A 25 4.94 -1.13 13.59
N PRO A 26 5.13 -0.80 12.30
CA PRO A 26 6.13 0.19 11.88
C PRO A 26 5.67 1.63 12.08
N GLY A 27 4.37 1.87 12.27
CA GLY A 27 3.76 3.19 12.42
C GLY A 27 2.61 3.42 11.43
N ASP A 28 1.83 4.46 11.72
CA ASP A 28 0.73 4.91 10.87
C ASP A 28 1.26 5.36 9.49
N GLY A 29 0.47 5.14 8.45
CA GLY A 29 0.79 5.52 7.08
C GLY A 29 1.69 4.54 6.31
N VAL A 30 2.04 3.36 6.87
CA VAL A 30 2.82 2.36 6.12
C VAL A 30 2.09 1.86 4.87
N LEU A 31 0.76 1.86 4.90
CA LEU A 31 -0.11 1.55 3.77
C LEU A 31 -0.63 2.80 3.06
N ASP A 32 -0.15 4.00 3.39
CA ASP A 32 -0.62 5.21 2.72
C ASP A 32 -0.17 5.23 1.25
N PRO A 33 -1.06 5.67 0.35
CA PRO A 33 -0.68 6.08 -0.99
C PRO A 33 0.13 7.38 -0.94
N ARG A 34 0.76 7.74 -2.05
CA ARG A 34 1.25 9.11 -2.22
C ARG A 34 0.05 10.04 -2.42
N TRP A 35 -0.30 10.79 -1.37
CA TRP A 35 -1.42 11.73 -1.38
C TRP A 35 -1.23 12.94 -2.29
N GLN A 36 0.03 13.29 -2.58
CA GLN A 36 0.38 14.44 -3.40
C GLN A 36 1.57 14.09 -4.31
N ALA A 37 1.67 14.80 -5.42
CA ALA A 37 2.82 14.66 -6.30
C ALA A 37 4.10 15.13 -5.59
N THR A 38 5.19 14.41 -5.80
CA THR A 38 6.50 14.73 -5.23
C THR A 38 7.54 14.81 -6.33
N THR A 39 8.33 15.88 -6.32
CA THR A 39 9.44 16.08 -7.25
C THR A 39 10.76 15.75 -6.55
N TYR A 40 11.60 14.95 -7.20
CA TYR A 40 12.93 14.63 -6.69
C TYR A 40 13.97 14.59 -7.82
N PHE A 41 15.23 14.83 -7.48
CA PHE A 41 16.32 14.71 -8.43
C PHE A 41 16.71 13.24 -8.62
N SER A 42 16.52 12.71 -9.83
CA SER A 42 16.94 11.36 -10.18
C SER A 42 18.38 11.37 -10.66
N LYS A 43 19.32 10.86 -9.84
CA LYS A 43 20.73 10.71 -10.24
C LYS A 43 20.89 9.86 -11.51
N LYS A 44 20.06 8.81 -11.66
CA LYS A 44 20.08 7.92 -12.84
C LYS A 44 19.73 8.64 -14.14
N LEU A 45 18.77 9.58 -14.09
CA LEU A 45 18.31 10.32 -15.27
C LEU A 45 18.95 11.72 -15.37
N ASN A 46 19.79 12.10 -14.40
CA ASN A 46 20.39 13.42 -14.25
C ASN A 46 19.39 14.59 -14.42
N ARG A 47 18.16 14.42 -13.91
CA ARG A 47 17.09 15.43 -14.00
C ARG A 47 16.09 15.31 -12.85
N ASN A 48 15.33 16.37 -12.63
CA ASN A 48 14.15 16.31 -11.75
C ASN A 48 13.08 15.42 -12.38
N VAL A 49 12.49 14.55 -11.56
CA VAL A 49 11.39 13.66 -11.93
C VAL A 49 10.24 13.95 -11.00
N THR A 50 9.06 14.13 -11.57
CA THR A 50 7.81 14.24 -10.82
C THR A 50 7.18 12.87 -10.72
N SER A 51 6.96 12.43 -9.49
CA SER A 51 6.15 11.27 -9.15
C SER A 51 4.74 11.74 -8.86
N ASN A 52 3.78 11.33 -9.69
CA ASN A 52 2.37 11.70 -9.50
C ASN A 52 1.81 11.12 -8.19
N ALA A 53 0.76 11.77 -7.67
CA ALA A 53 -0.04 11.21 -6.59
C ALA A 53 -0.64 9.86 -7.04
N ASP A 54 -0.75 8.94 -6.09
CA ASP A 54 -1.36 7.62 -6.32
C ASP A 54 -2.89 7.68 -6.28
N VAL A 55 -3.44 8.75 -5.69
CA VAL A 55 -4.89 8.98 -5.50
C VAL A 55 -5.29 10.35 -6.04
N ASN A 56 -6.56 10.51 -6.39
CA ASN A 56 -7.15 11.82 -6.61
C ASN A 56 -7.87 12.30 -5.34
N VAL A 57 -7.53 13.50 -4.88
CA VAL A 57 -8.13 14.13 -3.69
C VAL A 57 -8.95 15.33 -4.13
N VAL A 58 -10.24 15.30 -3.81
CA VAL A 58 -11.16 16.40 -4.07
C VAL A 58 -11.24 17.30 -2.84
N MET A 59 -10.92 18.57 -3.04
CA MET A 59 -11.01 19.61 -2.02
C MET A 59 -12.44 20.14 -1.93
N GLY A 60 -12.90 20.47 -0.71
CA GLY A 60 -14.19 21.11 -0.49
C GLY A 60 -15.39 20.16 -0.35
N GLY A 61 -15.15 18.88 -0.02
CA GLY A 61 -16.23 18.00 0.43
C GLY A 61 -16.87 18.52 1.72
N THR A 62 -18.12 18.13 1.99
CA THR A 62 -18.92 18.61 3.14
C THR A 62 -18.20 18.39 4.48
N ASN A 63 -17.36 17.35 4.58
CA ASN A 63 -16.64 16.96 5.79
C ASN A 63 -15.10 17.07 5.63
N GLY A 64 -14.62 17.83 4.65
CA GLY A 64 -13.19 18.01 4.35
C GLY A 64 -12.74 17.36 3.03
N PRO A 65 -11.42 17.20 2.81
CA PRO A 65 -10.88 16.56 1.62
C PRO A 65 -11.30 15.09 1.50
N GLU A 66 -11.70 14.68 0.30
CA GLU A 66 -12.20 13.33 0.01
C GLU A 66 -11.34 12.63 -1.04
N VAL A 67 -11.20 11.31 -0.91
CA VAL A 67 -10.46 10.46 -1.85
C VAL A 67 -11.42 9.81 -2.85
N GLU A 68 -11.13 9.93 -4.14
CA GLU A 68 -11.88 9.21 -5.17
C GLU A 68 -11.49 7.74 -5.26
N THR A 69 -12.40 6.94 -5.80
CA THR A 69 -12.11 5.56 -6.20
C THR A 69 -11.27 5.54 -7.47
N GLY A 70 -10.48 4.49 -7.72
CA GLY A 70 -9.75 4.31 -8.98
C GLY A 70 -8.28 4.71 -8.93
N GLY A 71 -7.52 4.00 -8.09
CA GLY A 71 -6.07 4.16 -7.94
C GLY A 71 -5.68 4.54 -6.52
N CYS A 72 -4.69 3.83 -5.95
CA CYS A 72 -4.22 4.03 -4.59
C CYS A 72 -2.95 3.19 -4.29
N THR A 73 -2.77 2.73 -3.05
CA THR A 73 -1.63 1.98 -2.52
C THR A 73 -1.38 0.70 -3.31
N SER A 74 -0.29 0.71 -4.09
CA SER A 74 0.21 -0.47 -4.80
C SER A 74 0.82 -1.52 -3.87
N LEU A 75 0.46 -2.77 -4.14
CA LEU A 75 0.93 -3.98 -3.50
C LEU A 75 1.27 -5.04 -4.56
N HIS A 76 2.05 -6.05 -4.18
CA HIS A 76 2.31 -7.22 -5.01
C HIS A 76 2.10 -8.49 -4.18
N ASN A 77 1.72 -9.60 -4.82
CA ASN A 77 1.52 -10.86 -4.11
C ASN A 77 2.79 -11.74 -4.00
N VAL A 78 3.94 -11.17 -4.27
CA VAL A 78 5.25 -11.83 -4.13
C VAL A 78 6.21 -10.85 -3.45
N PRO A 79 7.12 -11.34 -2.59
CA PRO A 79 8.12 -10.51 -1.95
C PRO A 79 9.24 -10.13 -2.92
N GLY A 80 10.00 -9.10 -2.56
CA GLY A 80 11.18 -8.64 -3.31
C GLY A 80 10.84 -7.97 -4.63
N TRP A 81 9.63 -7.40 -4.76
CA TRP A 81 9.20 -6.80 -6.02
C TRP A 81 10.07 -5.60 -6.41
N PHE A 82 10.47 -4.81 -5.42
CA PHE A 82 11.45 -3.75 -5.53
C PHE A 82 12.60 -4.02 -4.54
N PRO A 83 13.83 -3.54 -4.80
CA PRO A 83 14.97 -3.72 -3.91
C PRO A 83 14.90 -2.73 -2.73
N THR A 84 13.80 -2.78 -1.98
CA THR A 84 13.51 -1.90 -0.84
C THR A 84 12.87 -2.71 0.29
N ARG A 85 12.63 -2.05 1.43
CA ARG A 85 11.93 -2.64 2.57
C ARG A 85 10.48 -2.92 2.20
N GLU A 86 9.93 -4.02 2.71
CA GLU A 86 8.56 -4.42 2.44
C GLU A 86 7.78 -4.64 3.74
N PHE A 87 6.55 -4.14 3.77
CA PHE A 87 5.57 -4.50 4.79
C PHE A 87 4.72 -5.66 4.26
N TRP A 88 4.80 -6.79 4.95
CA TRP A 88 4.06 -8.01 4.61
C TRP A 88 2.64 -7.94 5.20
N ILE A 89 1.64 -8.24 4.40
CA ILE A 89 0.24 -8.38 4.79
C ILE A 89 -0.10 -9.86 4.56
N PRO A 90 -0.12 -10.69 5.61
CA PRO A 90 -0.38 -12.10 5.42
C PRO A 90 -1.77 -12.39 4.87
N ASN A 91 -1.93 -13.52 4.20
CA ASN A 91 -3.24 -14.09 3.91
C ASN A 91 -4.10 -14.20 5.20
N GLY A 92 -5.39 -13.92 5.10
CA GLY A 92 -6.31 -13.88 6.23
C GLY A 92 -6.24 -12.60 7.07
N THR A 93 -5.56 -11.54 6.60
CA THR A 93 -5.56 -10.25 7.28
C THR A 93 -6.92 -9.58 7.15
N GLU A 94 -7.54 -9.23 8.28
CA GLU A 94 -8.81 -8.51 8.31
C GLU A 94 -8.66 -7.05 7.82
N TYR A 95 -9.68 -6.56 7.12
CA TYR A 95 -9.77 -5.18 6.67
C TYR A 95 -11.22 -4.67 6.64
N SER A 96 -11.37 -3.35 6.63
CA SER A 96 -12.69 -2.67 6.58
C SER A 96 -13.40 -2.98 5.26
N ASP A 97 -14.72 -3.16 5.30
CA ASP A 97 -15.51 -3.35 4.07
C ASP A 97 -15.47 -2.11 3.16
N GLU A 98 -15.06 -0.94 3.68
CA GLU A 98 -14.78 0.28 2.90
C GLU A 98 -13.50 0.22 2.07
N ILE A 99 -12.63 -0.78 2.28
CA ILE A 99 -11.45 -1.01 1.44
C ILE A 99 -11.81 -2.03 0.36
N PHE A 100 -11.54 -1.67 -0.89
CA PHE A 100 -11.59 -2.57 -2.02
C PHE A 100 -10.17 -2.95 -2.45
N ILE A 101 -9.86 -4.25 -2.43
CA ILE A 101 -8.57 -4.77 -2.90
C ILE A 101 -8.72 -5.16 -4.37
N ARG A 102 -8.27 -4.30 -5.28
CA ARG A 102 -8.34 -4.54 -6.72
C ARG A 102 -7.13 -5.33 -7.19
N LYS A 103 -7.35 -6.45 -7.89
CA LYS A 103 -6.30 -7.23 -8.57
C LYS A 103 -6.24 -6.86 -10.05
N ASP A 104 -5.05 -6.62 -10.59
CA ASP A 104 -4.86 -6.48 -12.03
C ASP A 104 -5.01 -7.83 -12.75
N GLY A 105 -5.63 -7.83 -13.93
CA GLY A 105 -5.97 -9.06 -14.67
C GLY A 105 -4.80 -9.81 -15.30
N LYS A 106 -3.56 -9.29 -15.21
CA LYS A 106 -2.36 -9.93 -15.80
C LYS A 106 -1.20 -9.90 -14.82
N GLN A 107 -0.42 -10.98 -14.82
CA GLN A 107 0.87 -10.97 -14.15
C GLN A 107 1.81 -9.97 -14.81
N ARG A 108 2.67 -9.38 -13.98
CA ARG A 108 3.75 -8.50 -14.39
C ARG A 108 5.08 -9.12 -13.97
N SER A 109 6.17 -8.68 -14.58
CA SER A 109 7.52 -8.95 -14.09
C SER A 109 8.00 -7.77 -13.24
N SER A 110 8.78 -8.05 -12.19
CA SER A 110 9.43 -7.01 -11.42
C SER A 110 10.41 -6.22 -12.30
N PRO A 111 10.42 -4.89 -12.21
CA PRO A 111 11.37 -4.07 -12.95
C PRO A 111 12.81 -4.21 -12.45
N SER A 112 13.03 -4.73 -11.24
CA SER A 112 14.36 -5.01 -10.68
C SER A 112 14.78 -6.47 -10.83
N ASN A 113 13.84 -7.40 -11.06
CA ASN A 113 14.12 -8.81 -11.29
C ASN A 113 13.13 -9.39 -12.32
N PRO A 114 13.49 -9.46 -13.62
CA PRO A 114 12.59 -9.93 -14.68
C PRO A 114 12.08 -11.36 -14.49
N ASN A 115 12.81 -12.20 -13.74
CA ASN A 115 12.42 -13.58 -13.44
C ASN A 115 11.37 -13.67 -12.32
N LEU A 116 11.22 -12.62 -11.50
CA LEU A 116 10.18 -12.53 -10.49
C LEU A 116 8.88 -12.05 -11.14
N LYS A 117 7.86 -12.91 -11.13
CA LYS A 117 6.52 -12.63 -11.67
C LYS A 117 5.48 -12.66 -10.57
N GLY A 118 4.49 -11.78 -10.67
CA GLY A 118 3.44 -11.64 -9.68
C GLY A 118 2.30 -10.76 -10.19
N TYR A 119 1.23 -10.68 -9.41
CA TYR A 119 0.09 -9.81 -9.67
C TYR A 119 0.25 -8.51 -8.88
N HIS A 120 -0.14 -7.42 -9.52
CA HIS A 120 -0.26 -6.12 -8.88
C HIS A 120 -1.66 -5.97 -8.27
N TYR A 121 -1.71 -5.42 -7.06
CA TYR A 121 -2.93 -5.14 -6.32
C TYR A 121 -2.96 -3.68 -5.88
N GLN A 122 -4.16 -3.12 -5.70
CA GLN A 122 -4.35 -1.79 -5.12
C GLN A 122 -5.37 -1.82 -3.99
N LEU A 123 -5.08 -1.10 -2.90
CA LEU A 123 -6.04 -0.86 -1.81
C LEU A 123 -6.79 0.44 -2.11
N GLU A 124 -7.99 0.36 -2.63
CA GLU A 124 -8.80 1.53 -3.00
C GLU A 124 -9.92 1.76 -1.98
N PRO A 125 -10.40 2.99 -1.80
CA PRO A 125 -11.67 3.19 -1.12
C PRO A 125 -12.79 2.59 -1.99
N ARG A 126 -13.73 1.87 -1.40
CA ARG A 126 -14.88 1.27 -2.11
C ARG A 126 -15.83 2.34 -2.62
N THR A 127 -16.04 3.36 -1.79
CA THR A 127 -16.83 4.54 -2.10
C THR A 127 -16.03 5.78 -1.73
N ARG A 128 -16.35 6.93 -2.33
CA ARG A 128 -15.69 8.19 -1.97
C ARG A 128 -15.87 8.45 -0.47
N MET A 129 -14.77 8.75 0.22
CA MET A 129 -14.75 9.00 1.66
C MET A 129 -13.71 10.06 2.02
N THR A 130 -13.75 10.58 3.24
CA THR A 130 -12.74 11.58 3.67
C THR A 130 -11.35 10.96 3.72
N VAL A 131 -10.33 11.76 3.42
CA VAL A 131 -8.92 11.32 3.50
C VAL A 131 -8.59 10.78 4.89
N ALA A 132 -9.13 11.41 5.95
CA ALA A 132 -8.92 10.98 7.33
C ALA A 132 -9.53 9.60 7.61
N ALA A 133 -10.76 9.35 7.14
CA ALA A 133 -11.42 8.07 7.31
C ALA A 133 -10.68 6.96 6.56
N PHE A 134 -10.20 7.24 5.35
CA PHE A 134 -9.47 6.25 4.56
C PHE A 134 -8.11 5.92 5.17
N LYS A 135 -7.35 6.93 5.64
CA LYS A 135 -6.12 6.72 6.44
C LYS A 135 -6.38 5.82 7.64
N GLY A 136 -7.41 6.12 8.43
CA GLY A 136 -7.78 5.29 9.58
C GLY A 136 -8.09 3.84 9.20
N ALA A 137 -8.76 3.61 8.07
CA ALA A 137 -9.02 2.26 7.58
C ALA A 137 -7.73 1.52 7.18
N LEU A 138 -6.79 2.21 6.51
CA LEU A 138 -5.49 1.66 6.13
C LEU A 138 -4.62 1.36 7.36
N ASP A 139 -4.60 2.25 8.36
CA ASP A 139 -3.85 2.05 9.60
C ASP A 139 -4.39 0.86 10.40
N ASN A 140 -5.72 0.70 10.45
CA ASN A 140 -6.36 -0.46 11.08
C ASN A 140 -6.01 -1.77 10.35
N MET A 141 -6.01 -1.77 9.02
CA MET A 141 -5.57 -2.93 8.23
C MET A 141 -4.09 -3.25 8.49
N ALA A 142 -3.21 -2.25 8.60
CA ALA A 142 -1.81 -2.46 8.93
C ALA A 142 -1.62 -3.06 10.33
N ARG A 143 -2.42 -2.63 11.32
CA ARG A 143 -2.42 -3.22 12.67
C ARG A 143 -2.92 -4.67 12.64
N ALA A 144 -3.98 -4.96 11.89
CA ALA A 144 -4.50 -6.30 11.70
C ALA A 144 -3.47 -7.22 11.03
N ALA A 145 -2.71 -6.73 10.04
CA ALA A 145 -1.62 -7.47 9.41
C ALA A 145 -0.55 -7.88 10.41
N VAL A 146 -0.16 -7.00 11.34
CA VAL A 146 0.80 -7.32 12.40
C VAL A 146 0.28 -8.40 13.34
N VAL A 147 -1.00 -8.32 13.73
CA VAL A 147 -1.64 -9.37 14.52
C VAL A 147 -1.58 -10.71 13.79
N GLN A 148 -1.87 -10.71 12.48
CA GLN A 148 -1.82 -11.91 11.67
C GLN A 148 -0.39 -12.45 11.50
N GLN A 149 0.61 -11.60 11.30
CA GLN A 149 2.03 -12.00 11.27
C GLN A 149 2.43 -12.72 12.57
N CYS A 150 2.04 -12.18 13.73
CA CYS A 150 2.29 -12.78 15.03
C CYS A 150 1.59 -14.12 15.22
N LYS A 151 0.42 -14.35 14.59
CA LYS A 151 -0.26 -15.65 14.60
C LYS A 151 0.47 -16.66 13.71
N SER A 152 0.86 -16.26 12.50
CA SER A 152 1.58 -17.13 11.55
C SER A 152 2.99 -17.51 12.03
N ALA A 153 3.65 -16.65 12.81
CA ALA A 153 4.97 -16.94 13.39
C ALA A 153 4.93 -17.90 14.60
N LYS A 154 3.75 -18.23 15.13
CA LYS A 154 3.58 -19.18 16.24
C LYS A 154 3.42 -20.64 15.78
N VAL A 155 3.64 -20.91 14.50
CA VAL A 155 3.58 -22.24 13.88
C VAL A 155 4.97 -22.81 13.73
#